data_AF-A0A915IXP9-F1
#
_entry.id   AF-A0A915IXP9-F1
#
_cell.length_a   1.000
_cell.length_b   1.000
_cell.length_c   1.000
_cell.angle_alpha   90.00
_cell.angle_beta   90.00
_cell.angle_gamma   90.00
#
_symmetry.space_group_name_H-M   'P 1'
#
loop_
_entity.id
_entity.type
_entity.pdbx_description
1 polymer ?
#
loop_
_entity_poly.entity_id
_entity_poly.type
_entity_poly.pdbx_seq_one_letter_code
_entity_poly.pdbx_strand_id
1 'polypeptide(L)'
;MFESNGNCGYVLKPRAMWDVGHVMYGAFNPWTRETPGVGAVYLNLSVVSGQHLCPCVPTANLFVEVEIFGVLADCAKERTKAVSRNGVNPIWSQSFNFRMGYLTNNSKIREDIFIPYWN
;
A
#
# COMPACT_ATOMS: atom_id res chain seq x y z
N MET A 1 -4.98 1.30 -11.27
CA MET A 1 -6.35 1.89 -11.07
C MET A 1 -7.27 1.45 -12.18
N PHE A 2 -6.95 1.79 -13.42
CA PHE A 2 -7.73 1.40 -14.59
C PHE A 2 -7.47 -0.04 -15.04
N GLU A 3 -6.50 -0.73 -14.42
CA GLU A 3 -6.34 -2.18 -14.52
C GLU A 3 -7.56 -2.94 -14.00
N SER A 4 -8.24 -2.35 -13.00
CA SER A 4 -9.53 -2.83 -12.53
C SER A 4 -10.57 -2.72 -13.65
N ASN A 5 -11.46 -3.71 -13.75
CA ASN A 5 -12.48 -3.79 -14.80
C ASN A 5 -11.93 -3.97 -16.23
N GLY A 6 -10.85 -4.75 -16.38
CA GLY A 6 -10.36 -5.20 -17.68
C GLY A 6 -9.79 -4.10 -18.55
N ASN A 7 -9.14 -3.08 -17.96
CA ASN A 7 -8.53 -1.97 -18.69
C ASN A 7 -9.51 -1.12 -19.52
N CYS A 8 -10.81 -1.19 -19.26
CA CYS A 8 -11.81 -0.51 -20.10
C CYS A 8 -11.89 1.01 -19.87
N GLY A 9 -11.10 1.56 -18.95
CA GLY A 9 -11.09 2.99 -18.61
C GLY A 9 -12.20 3.43 -17.65
N TYR A 10 -13.11 2.52 -17.25
CA TYR A 10 -14.22 2.82 -16.34
C TYR A 10 -14.15 1.95 -15.09
N VAL A 11 -14.15 2.60 -13.93
CA VAL A 11 -14.16 1.95 -12.61
C VAL A 11 -15.31 2.51 -11.79
N LEU A 12 -16.18 1.63 -11.28
CA LEU A 12 -17.30 2.03 -10.44
C LEU A 12 -16.78 2.62 -9.12
N LYS A 13 -17.42 3.70 -8.67
CA LYS A 13 -17.09 4.33 -7.38
C LYS A 13 -17.43 3.39 -6.21
N PRO A 14 -16.75 3.48 -5.06
CA PRO A 14 -17.12 2.74 -3.86
C PRO A 14 -18.59 2.98 -3.46
N ARG A 15 -19.27 1.93 -2.96
CA ARG A 15 -20.70 1.98 -2.60
C ARG A 15 -21.05 3.12 -1.64
N ALA A 16 -20.17 3.43 -0.69
CA ALA A 16 -20.34 4.56 0.23
C ALA A 16 -20.61 5.92 -0.45
N MET A 17 -20.23 6.07 -1.73
CA MET A 17 -20.38 7.32 -2.48
C MET A 17 -21.65 7.40 -3.34
N TRP A 18 -22.44 6.32 -3.47
CA TRP A 18 -23.61 6.33 -4.37
C TRP A 18 -24.77 5.43 -3.91
N ASP A 19 -24.51 4.43 -3.10
CA ASP A 19 -25.52 3.46 -2.66
C ASP A 19 -26.19 3.91 -1.37
N VAL A 20 -27.48 4.25 -1.46
CA VAL A 20 -28.31 4.73 -0.34
C VAL A 20 -28.43 3.69 0.78
N GLY A 21 -28.31 2.39 0.46
CA GLY A 21 -28.36 1.32 1.46
C GLY A 21 -27.05 1.11 2.22
N HIS A 22 -25.98 1.84 1.86
CA HIS A 22 -24.68 1.69 2.50
C HIS A 22 -24.62 2.47 3.82
N VAL A 23 -24.04 1.85 4.85
CA VAL A 23 -23.94 2.40 6.23
C VAL A 23 -23.25 3.77 6.30
N MET A 24 -22.36 4.05 5.35
CA MET A 24 -21.61 5.31 5.23
C MET A 24 -22.18 6.30 4.21
N TYR A 25 -23.34 6.02 3.60
CA TYR A 25 -23.95 6.93 2.62
C TYR A 25 -24.30 8.27 3.28
N GLY A 26 -23.83 9.38 2.69
CA GLY A 26 -24.01 10.74 3.23
C GLY A 26 -23.12 11.12 4.41
N ALA A 27 -22.47 10.15 5.07
CA ALA A 27 -21.55 10.38 6.19
C ALA A 27 -20.07 10.19 5.83
N PHE A 28 -19.77 9.58 4.68
CA PHE A 28 -18.39 9.38 4.22
C PHE A 28 -17.68 10.70 3.94
N ASN A 29 -16.60 10.96 4.68
CA ASN A 29 -15.71 12.10 4.47
C ASN A 29 -14.26 11.61 4.26
N PRO A 30 -13.68 11.73 3.06
CA PRO A 30 -12.35 11.21 2.77
C PRO A 30 -11.21 12.01 3.43
N TRP A 31 -11.49 13.19 3.98
CA TRP A 31 -10.51 14.03 4.68
C TRP A 31 -10.46 13.77 6.19
N THR A 32 -11.43 13.02 6.73
CA THR A 32 -11.45 12.70 8.16
C THR A 32 -10.37 11.67 8.48
N ARG A 33 -9.62 11.90 9.56
CA ARG A 33 -8.61 10.96 10.09
C ARG A 33 -9.21 9.87 10.98
N GLU A 34 -10.47 10.05 11.35
CA GLU A 34 -11.24 9.10 12.14
C GLU A 34 -12.07 8.18 11.24
N THR A 35 -12.33 6.99 11.76
CA THR A 35 -13.10 5.92 11.09
C THR A 35 -14.38 5.71 11.91
N PRO A 36 -15.44 6.51 11.69
CA PRO A 36 -16.63 6.47 12.51
C PRO A 36 -17.38 5.16 12.25
N GLY A 37 -17.49 4.32 13.27
CA GLY A 37 -18.45 3.21 13.34
C GLY A 37 -18.30 2.07 12.32
N VAL A 38 -17.26 2.06 11.47
CA VAL A 38 -16.95 0.95 10.54
C VAL A 38 -15.93 0.01 11.20
N GLY A 39 -16.17 -1.29 11.09
CA GLY A 39 -15.20 -2.30 11.52
C GLY A 39 -13.89 -2.16 10.75
N ALA A 40 -12.78 -2.04 11.46
CA ALA A 40 -11.46 -1.99 10.84
C ALA A 40 -10.95 -3.40 10.52
N VAL A 41 -10.23 -3.52 9.41
CA VAL A 41 -9.51 -4.74 9.03
C VAL A 41 -8.01 -4.50 9.18
N TYR A 42 -7.30 -5.51 9.64
CA TYR A 42 -5.85 -5.47 9.76
C TYR A 42 -5.20 -6.13 8.56
N LEU A 43 -4.42 -5.38 7.81
CA LEU A 43 -3.58 -5.87 6.73
C LEU A 43 -2.23 -6.28 7.32
N ASN A 44 -1.90 -7.57 7.23
CA ASN A 44 -0.58 -8.08 7.58
C ASN A 44 0.22 -8.32 6.30
N LEU A 45 1.25 -7.50 6.08
CA LEU A 45 2.07 -7.51 4.86
C LEU A 45 3.50 -7.91 5.22
N SER A 46 4.02 -8.95 4.58
CA SER A 46 5.38 -9.44 4.85
C SER A 46 6.25 -9.30 3.60
N VAL A 47 7.28 -8.46 3.70
CA VAL A 47 8.33 -8.33 2.69
C VAL A 47 9.39 -9.39 2.97
N VAL A 48 9.35 -10.47 2.20
CA VAL A 48 10.24 -11.62 2.38
C VAL A 48 11.59 -11.38 1.70
N SER A 49 11.59 -11.18 0.38
CA SER A 49 12.79 -11.07 -0.44
C SER A 49 12.51 -10.37 -1.77
N GLY A 50 13.57 -9.99 -2.49
CA GLY A 50 13.52 -9.46 -3.84
C GLY A 50 14.35 -10.29 -4.82
N GLN A 51 14.15 -10.08 -6.12
CA GLN A 51 14.89 -10.77 -7.18
C GLN A 51 15.19 -9.81 -8.33
N HIS A 52 16.41 -9.84 -8.84
CA HIS A 52 16.86 -9.07 -10.02
C HIS A 52 16.55 -7.57 -9.95
N LEU A 53 16.73 -6.97 -8.76
CA LEU A 53 16.31 -5.60 -8.50
C LEU A 53 17.28 -4.57 -9.07
N CYS A 54 18.58 -4.84 -9.01
CA CYS A 54 19.62 -3.96 -9.52
C CYS A 54 20.62 -4.75 -10.38
N PRO A 55 20.22 -5.20 -11.57
CA PRO A 55 21.07 -6.03 -12.43
C PRO A 55 22.38 -5.32 -12.83
N CYS A 56 22.38 -3.99 -12.94
CA CYS A 56 23.57 -3.21 -13.25
C CYS A 56 24.46 -2.90 -12.03
N VAL A 57 23.93 -3.05 -10.81
CA VAL A 57 24.63 -2.70 -9.56
C VAL A 57 24.39 -3.81 -8.52
N PRO A 58 25.03 -4.98 -8.68
CA PRO A 58 24.78 -6.14 -7.82
C PRO A 58 25.21 -5.90 -6.36
N THR A 59 26.06 -4.90 -6.10
CA THR A 59 26.51 -4.49 -4.77
C THR A 59 25.70 -3.33 -4.20
N ALA A 60 24.52 -3.03 -4.75
CA ALA A 60 23.63 -2.01 -4.22
C ALA A 60 23.17 -2.34 -2.78
N ASN A 61 22.98 -1.30 -1.99
CA ASN A 61 22.21 -1.38 -0.76
C ASN A 61 20.74 -1.21 -1.12
N LEU A 62 19.82 -1.97 -0.52
CA LEU A 62 18.40 -1.93 -0.90
C LEU A 62 17.48 -1.95 0.31
N PHE A 63 16.41 -1.17 0.25
CA PHE A 63 15.27 -1.29 1.14
C PHE A 63 13.96 -1.20 0.35
N VAL A 64 12.90 -1.77 0.92
CA VAL A 64 11.55 -1.67 0.38
C VAL A 64 10.79 -0.64 1.20
N GLU A 65 10.08 0.25 0.51
CA GLU A 65 9.13 1.17 1.08
C GLU A 65 7.72 0.71 0.71
N VAL A 66 6.88 0.59 1.73
CA VAL A 66 5.48 0.20 1.61
C VAL A 66 4.64 1.42 1.93
N GLU A 67 3.84 1.86 0.97
CA GLU A 67 2.96 3.01 1.13
C GLU A 67 1.51 2.64 0.80
N ILE A 68 0.61 2.99 1.71
CA ILE A 68 -0.83 2.78 1.57
C ILE A 68 -1.47 4.08 1.10
N PHE A 69 -2.17 3.99 -0.03
CA PHE A 69 -2.91 5.09 -0.62
C PHE A 69 -4.41 4.86 -0.51
N GLY A 70 -5.12 5.87 -0.03
CA GLY A 70 -6.57 5.80 0.10
C GLY A 70 -7.13 7.01 0.84
N VAL A 71 -8.06 6.73 1.76
CA VAL A 71 -8.60 7.72 2.68
C VAL A 71 -7.52 8.14 3.66
N LEU A 72 -7.49 9.42 4.08
CA LEU A 72 -6.43 9.94 4.96
C LEU A 72 -6.27 9.16 6.27
N ALA A 73 -7.35 8.58 6.79
CA ALA A 73 -7.31 7.73 7.98
C ALA A 73 -6.50 6.44 7.81
N ASP A 74 -6.36 5.94 6.58
CA ASP A 74 -5.70 4.67 6.25
C ASP A 74 -4.32 4.87 5.60
N CYS A 75 -3.95 6.11 5.25
CA CYS A 75 -2.66 6.40 4.66
C CYS A 75 -1.52 6.10 5.65
N ALA A 76 -0.61 5.22 5.25
CA ALA A 76 0.54 4.81 6.05
C ALA A 76 1.76 4.63 5.15
N LYS A 77 2.95 4.84 5.72
CA LYS A 77 4.22 4.70 5.00
C LYS A 77 5.26 4.09 5.92
N GLU A 78 5.77 2.93 5.56
CA GLU A 78 6.77 2.20 6.33
C GLU A 78 7.89 1.68 5.43
N ARG A 79 9.06 1.40 6.01
CA ARG A 79 10.23 0.92 5.26
C ARG A 79 10.90 -0.23 5.96
N THR A 80 11.46 -1.15 5.17
CA THR A 80 12.28 -2.24 5.70
C THR A 80 13.63 -1.72 6.18
N LYS A 81 14.35 -2.54 6.94
CA LYS A 81 15.80 -2.37 7.10
C LYS A 81 16.49 -2.45 5.73
N ALA A 82 17.60 -1.72 5.60
CA ALA A 82 18.43 -1.82 4.40
C ALA A 82 19.24 -3.13 4.42
N VAL A 83 19.23 -3.85 3.30
CA VAL A 83 20.14 -4.97 3.04
C VAL A 83 21.33 -4.40 2.28
N SER A 84 22.54 -4.61 2.81
CA SER A 84 23.74 -4.06 2.22
C SER A 84 24.38 -5.00 1.20
N ARG A 85 24.92 -4.42 0.11
CA ARG A 85 25.70 -5.12 -0.93
C ARG A 85 25.02 -6.37 -1.50
N ASN A 86 23.70 -6.33 -1.68
CA ASN A 86 22.96 -7.42 -2.30
C ASN A 86 21.82 -6.86 -3.16
N GLY A 87 22.15 -6.56 -4.41
CA GLY A 87 21.23 -6.05 -5.43
C GLY A 87 20.50 -7.14 -6.24
N VAL A 88 20.89 -8.41 -6.08
CA VAL A 88 20.40 -9.52 -6.93
C VAL A 88 19.27 -10.27 -6.24
N ASN A 89 19.44 -10.63 -4.96
CA ASN A 89 18.46 -11.42 -4.22
C ASN A 89 18.42 -11.06 -2.71
N PRO A 90 18.13 -9.81 -2.34
CA PRO A 90 18.05 -9.42 -0.94
C PRO A 90 16.91 -10.14 -0.21
N ILE A 91 17.12 -10.46 1.06
CA ILE A 91 16.12 -11.04 1.97
C ILE A 91 15.90 -10.04 3.11
N TRP A 92 14.67 -9.56 3.27
CA TRP A 92 14.29 -8.64 4.35
C TRP A 92 13.60 -9.34 5.50
N SER A 93 12.74 -10.33 5.21
CA SER A 93 11.95 -11.07 6.19
C SER A 93 11.28 -10.18 7.26
N GLN A 94 10.66 -9.08 6.82
CA GLN A 94 10.06 -8.08 7.70
C GLN A 94 8.55 -7.99 7.47
N SER A 95 7.78 -8.00 8.56
CA SER A 95 6.33 -7.90 8.55
C SER A 95 5.85 -6.54 9.06
N PHE A 96 4.77 -6.06 8.46
CA PHE A 96 4.10 -4.79 8.74
C PHE A 96 2.62 -5.06 9.03
N ASN A 97 2.05 -4.29 9.95
CA ASN A 97 0.64 -4.40 10.31
C ASN A 97 -0.03 -3.05 10.16
N PHE A 98 -0.99 -2.97 9.25
CA PHE A 98 -1.72 -1.74 8.95
C PHE A 98 -3.19 -1.89 9.33
N ARG A 99 -3.73 -0.91 10.04
CA ARG A 99 -5.16 -0.83 10.34
C ARG A 99 -5.87 -0.08 9.21
N MET A 100 -6.79 -0.75 8.53
CA MET A 100 -7.60 -0.22 7.44
C MET A 100 -9.03 -0.04 7.93
N GLY A 101 -9.48 1.20 8.12
CA GLY A 101 -10.84 1.50 8.56
C GLY A 101 -11.82 1.70 7.40
N TYR A 102 -11.35 2.11 6.23
CA TYR A 102 -12.15 2.18 5.01
C TYR A 102 -11.61 1.17 3.99
N LEU A 103 -12.11 -0.06 4.05
CA LEU A 103 -12.02 -0.99 2.92
C LEU A 103 -12.94 -0.50 1.80
N THR A 104 -12.51 0.53 1.10
CA THR A 104 -13.02 0.74 -0.25
C THR A 104 -12.34 -0.29 -1.14
N ASN A 105 -13.06 -0.90 -2.08
CA ASN A 105 -12.49 -1.80 -3.09
C ASN A 105 -11.37 -1.16 -3.95
N ASN A 106 -11.01 0.10 -3.68
CA ASN A 106 -10.03 0.91 -4.39
C ASN A 106 -8.84 1.33 -3.51
N SER A 107 -8.73 0.87 -2.25
CA SER A 107 -7.52 1.08 -1.45
C SER A 107 -6.34 0.42 -2.16
N LYS A 108 -5.28 1.19 -2.44
CA LYS A 108 -4.11 0.70 -3.17
C LYS A 108 -2.90 0.67 -2.27
N ILE A 109 -2.12 -0.38 -2.43
CA ILE A 109 -0.78 -0.48 -1.87
C ILE A 109 0.17 -0.16 -3.02
N ARG A 110 1.20 0.62 -2.75
CA ARG A 110 2.33 0.79 -3.64
C ARG A 110 3.57 0.29 -2.91
N GLU A 111 4.25 -0.63 -3.54
CA GLU A 111 5.54 -1.12 -3.12
C GLU A 111 6.62 -0.51 -4.00
N ASP A 112 7.45 0.35 -3.42
CA ASP A 112 8.58 0.94 -4.11
C ASP A 112 9.89 0.37 -3.55
N ILE A 113 10.84 0.08 -4.46
CA ILE A 113 12.17 -0.39 -4.09
C ILE A 113 13.13 0.78 -4.25
N PHE A 114 13.81 1.12 -3.17
CA PHE A 114 14.74 2.24 -3.14
C PHE A 114 16.17 1.74 -2.99
N ILE A 115 17.04 2.30 -3.85
CA ILE A 115 18.49 2.22 -3.74
C ILE A 115 18.92 3.50 -3.00
N PRO A 116 19.32 3.44 -1.73
CA PRO A 116 19.89 4.60 -1.08
C PRO A 116 21.26 4.86 -1.72
N TYR A 117 21.35 5.97 -2.46
CA TYR A 117 22.61 6.56 -2.87
C TYR A 117 23.31 7.09 -1.61
N TRP A 118 24.10 6.23 -0.95
CA TRP A 118 25.13 6.72 -0.04
C TRP A 118 26.34 7.06 -0.90
N ASN A 119 26.63 8.37 -1.03
CA ASN A 119 27.97 8.87 -1.34
C ASN A 119 28.90 8.54 -0.16
#